data_AF-A0AAD5RS19-F1
#
_entry.id   AF-A0AAD5RS19-F1
#
_cell.length_a   1.000
_cell.length_b   1.000
_cell.length_c   1.000
_cell.angle_alpha   90.00
_cell.angle_beta   90.00
_cell.angle_gamma   90.00
#
_symmetry.space_group_name_H-M   'P 1'
#
loop_
_entity.id
_entity.type
_entity.pdbx_description
1 polymer ?
#
loop_
_entity_poly.entity_id
_entity_poly.type
_entity_poly.pdbx_seq_one_letter_code
_entity_poly.pdbx_strand_id
1 'polypeptide(L)'
;MAEDTHGRARLSPAVVETIAGVTAGSAATLVVHPLDIVKTRMQIHRSQATPGSAPLSTLAVVRSLTRSPKPLQAMYRGLSVNIAGNAASWGGFFYFKTHIERAIVYTKGADPTPPSSTSNQRRPSAVDERRKRLTPFDFFLSSLLAGAATALMTNPLWVLKTRLLSSDQTAKGAYPGPVRGTIQLWKDEGWRGGYRGLAISMIGVAHGAVHFAVYEPAKKMYLSWRDLRRESTGPEELSRLNNKGKRDGGDKISDGATLVLSSTAKLVANAVTYPYQVIRSRLQNYNAEERFGRGIRGVAVRVWREEGPIGFYRGMVPGVIRVLPATWITFLVYENMKHELPNWVGEI
;
A
#
# COMPACT_ATOMS: atom_id res chain seq x y z
N MET A 1 18.34 13.89 -22.37
CA MET A 1 19.56 14.12 -21.58
C MET A 1 19.97 15.55 -21.88
N ALA A 2 20.11 16.40 -20.86
CA ALA A 2 20.65 17.74 -21.01
C ALA A 2 21.97 17.75 -20.25
N GLU A 3 23.08 17.83 -20.98
CA GLU A 3 24.41 18.05 -20.44
C GLU A 3 24.55 19.52 -20.05
N ASP A 4 24.94 19.75 -18.81
CA ASP A 4 25.49 21.02 -18.35
C ASP A 4 26.91 20.74 -17.86
N THR A 5 27.77 21.74 -17.91
CA THR A 5 29.26 21.71 -17.94
C THR A 5 30.01 21.07 -16.77
N HIS A 6 29.37 20.25 -15.93
CA HIS A 6 30.00 19.27 -15.04
C HIS A 6 29.26 17.95 -15.25
N GLY A 7 29.89 16.99 -15.93
CA GLY A 7 29.32 15.71 -16.37
C GLY A 7 28.87 14.76 -15.25
N ARG A 8 27.95 15.19 -14.39
CA ARG A 8 27.34 14.40 -13.32
C ARG A 8 25.96 13.94 -13.77
N ALA A 9 25.80 12.62 -13.93
CA ALA A 9 24.52 12.02 -14.28
C ALA A 9 23.52 12.18 -13.12
N ARG A 10 22.66 13.20 -13.18
CA ARG A 10 21.56 13.34 -12.21
C ARG A 10 20.49 12.29 -12.46
N LEU A 11 20.20 11.46 -11.46
CA LEU A 11 19.07 10.55 -11.50
C LEU A 11 17.76 11.33 -11.74
N SER A 12 16.90 10.77 -12.59
CA SER A 12 15.55 11.32 -12.79
C SER A 12 14.76 11.29 -11.48
N PRO A 13 13.93 12.32 -11.18
CA PRO A 13 13.08 12.33 -9.97
C PRO A 13 12.24 11.06 -9.80
N ALA A 14 11.71 10.51 -10.90
CA ALA A 14 10.93 9.27 -10.87
C ALA A 14 11.76 8.05 -10.44
N VAL A 15 13.04 8.01 -10.79
CA VAL A 15 13.97 6.94 -10.40
C VAL A 15 14.31 7.05 -8.92
N VAL A 16 14.59 8.26 -8.44
CA VAL A 16 14.82 8.53 -7.01
C VAL A 16 13.58 8.13 -6.17
N GLU A 17 12.38 8.54 -6.60
CA GLU A 17 11.12 8.18 -5.94
C GLU A 17 10.89 6.66 -5.92
N THR A 18 11.20 5.97 -7.02
CA THR A 18 11.06 4.52 -7.11
C THR A 18 12.05 3.80 -6.20
N ILE A 19 13.33 4.17 -6.22
CA ILE A 19 14.37 3.56 -5.37
C ILE A 19 14.07 3.81 -3.89
N ALA A 20 13.76 5.05 -3.53
CA ALA A 20 13.40 5.39 -2.15
C ALA A 20 12.16 4.61 -1.70
N GLY A 21 11.12 4.53 -2.55
CA GLY A 21 9.89 3.78 -2.26
C GLY A 21 10.12 2.27 -2.09
N VAL A 22 10.91 1.66 -2.97
CA VAL A 22 11.23 0.22 -2.91
C VAL A 22 12.07 -0.11 -1.68
N THR A 23 13.12 0.69 -1.39
CA THR A 23 13.97 0.48 -0.21
C THR A 23 13.19 0.66 1.08
N ALA A 24 12.42 1.74 1.19
CA ALA A 24 11.57 2.01 2.35
C ALA A 24 10.49 0.95 2.56
N GLY A 25 9.85 0.50 1.48
CA GLY A 25 8.85 -0.58 1.52
C GLY A 25 9.46 -1.91 1.94
N SER A 26 10.68 -2.22 1.47
CA SER A 26 11.40 -3.45 1.81
C SER A 26 11.85 -3.45 3.26
N ALA A 27 12.42 -2.34 3.75
CA ALA A 27 12.84 -2.17 5.14
C ALA A 27 11.64 -2.30 6.10
N ALA A 28 10.54 -1.60 5.81
CA ALA A 28 9.32 -1.73 6.61
C ALA A 28 8.80 -3.16 6.60
N THR A 29 8.77 -3.81 5.43
CA THR A 29 8.34 -5.20 5.28
C THR A 29 9.17 -6.15 6.13
N LEU A 30 10.49 -6.03 6.12
CA LEU A 30 11.40 -6.83 6.96
C LEU A 30 11.00 -6.76 8.43
N VAL A 31 10.81 -5.56 8.98
CA VAL A 31 10.49 -5.41 10.41
C VAL A 31 9.09 -5.93 10.73
N VAL A 32 8.09 -5.66 9.88
CA VAL A 32 6.69 -5.97 10.19
C VAL A 32 6.21 -7.33 9.65
N HIS A 33 7.06 -8.08 8.96
CA HIS A 33 6.70 -9.36 8.35
C HIS A 33 6.10 -10.37 9.35
N PRO A 34 6.59 -10.49 10.60
CA PRO A 34 5.95 -11.37 11.59
C PRO A 34 4.47 -11.04 11.83
N LEU A 35 4.12 -9.75 11.85
CA LEU A 35 2.72 -9.30 11.99
C LEU A 35 1.90 -9.58 10.73
N ASP A 36 2.51 -9.56 9.53
CA ASP A 36 1.86 -9.99 8.29
C ASP A 36 1.46 -11.48 8.37
N ILE A 37 2.31 -12.34 8.92
CA ILE A 37 2.00 -13.77 9.10
C ILE A 37 0.83 -13.94 10.06
N VAL A 38 0.89 -13.29 11.23
CA VAL A 38 -0.17 -13.37 12.24
C VAL A 38 -1.50 -12.87 11.66
N LYS A 39 -1.50 -11.71 10.97
CA LYS A 39 -2.68 -11.19 10.28
C LYS A 39 -3.23 -12.20 9.27
N THR A 40 -2.38 -12.72 8.38
CA THR A 40 -2.81 -13.62 7.31
C THR A 40 -3.41 -14.90 7.87
N ARG A 41 -2.76 -15.53 8.87
CA ARG A 41 -3.28 -16.74 9.54
C ARG A 41 -4.61 -16.50 10.24
N MET A 42 -4.78 -15.34 10.88
CA MET A 42 -6.06 -14.96 11.50
C MET A 42 -7.18 -14.78 10.45
N GLN A 43 -6.88 -14.17 9.31
CA GLN A 43 -7.88 -13.90 8.26
C GLN A 43 -8.39 -15.16 7.55
N ILE A 44 -7.53 -16.17 7.40
CA ILE A 44 -7.87 -17.44 6.77
C ILE A 44 -8.34 -18.51 7.77
N HIS A 45 -8.28 -18.22 9.07
CA HIS A 45 -8.74 -19.16 10.07
C HIS A 45 -10.26 -19.30 9.98
N ARG A 46 -10.73 -20.54 9.94
CA ARG A 46 -12.15 -20.90 9.95
C ARG A 46 -12.52 -21.35 11.35
N SER A 47 -13.54 -20.74 11.95
CA SER A 47 -13.99 -21.08 13.31
C SER A 47 -14.49 -22.50 13.46
N GLN A 48 -14.92 -23.14 12.37
CA GLN A 48 -15.55 -24.44 12.39
C GLN A 48 -14.60 -25.52 11.84
N ALA A 49 -13.94 -26.21 12.76
CA ALA A 49 -13.45 -27.57 12.51
C ALA A 49 -13.64 -28.50 13.72
N THR A 50 -13.97 -28.00 14.92
CA THR A 50 -14.22 -28.88 16.08
C THR A 50 -15.14 -28.19 17.10
N PRO A 51 -16.31 -28.78 17.44
CA PRO A 51 -17.08 -28.34 18.60
C PRO A 51 -16.19 -28.35 19.85
N GLY A 52 -16.13 -27.24 20.59
CA GLY A 52 -15.32 -27.12 21.81
C GLY A 52 -13.89 -26.58 21.64
N SER A 53 -13.43 -26.27 20.42
CA SER A 53 -12.14 -25.60 20.22
C SER A 53 -12.24 -24.10 20.53
N ALA A 54 -11.38 -23.60 21.42
CA ALA A 54 -11.35 -22.19 21.80
C ALA A 54 -11.10 -21.30 20.56
N PRO A 55 -11.75 -20.12 20.46
CA PRO A 55 -11.55 -19.22 19.34
C PRO A 55 -10.07 -18.82 19.26
N LEU A 56 -9.47 -19.00 18.08
CA LEU A 56 -8.06 -18.69 17.86
C LEU A 56 -7.81 -17.20 18.13
N SER A 57 -7.01 -16.94 19.15
CA SER A 57 -6.56 -15.60 19.52
C SER A 57 -5.29 -15.24 18.74
N THR A 58 -5.09 -13.94 18.47
CA THR A 58 -3.83 -13.40 17.97
C THR A 58 -2.63 -13.91 18.78
N LEU A 59 -2.78 -13.99 20.11
CA LEU A 59 -1.75 -14.52 21.02
C LEU A 59 -1.49 -16.01 20.82
N ALA A 60 -2.52 -16.79 20.50
CA ALA A 60 -2.36 -18.21 20.22
C ALA A 60 -1.56 -18.43 18.94
N VAL A 61 -1.80 -17.62 17.90
CA VAL A 61 -0.98 -17.65 16.66
C VAL A 61 0.46 -17.25 16.95
N VAL A 62 0.68 -16.15 17.67
CA VAL A 62 2.04 -15.73 18.06
C VAL A 62 2.74 -16.83 18.85
N ARG A 63 2.07 -17.43 19.82
CA ARG A 63 2.61 -18.53 20.63
C ARG A 63 2.92 -19.78 19.81
N SER A 64 2.11 -20.08 18.79
CA SER A 64 2.38 -21.20 17.87
C SER A 64 3.63 -20.95 17.01
N LEU A 65 3.85 -19.71 16.58
CA LEU A 65 5.02 -19.33 15.79
C LEU A 65 6.29 -19.36 16.64
N THR A 66 6.24 -18.87 17.88
CA THR A 66 7.42 -18.85 18.77
C THR A 66 7.79 -20.23 19.31
N ARG A 67 6.82 -21.14 19.45
CA ARG A 67 7.05 -22.54 19.86
C ARG A 67 7.33 -23.48 18.69
N SER A 68 7.34 -22.99 17.46
CA SER A 68 7.70 -23.82 16.31
C SER A 68 9.17 -24.25 16.39
N PRO A 69 9.56 -25.44 15.87
CA PRO A 69 10.93 -25.93 15.94
C PRO A 69 11.99 -24.98 15.35
N LYS A 70 11.58 -24.14 14.38
CA LYS A 70 12.40 -23.10 13.76
C LYS A 70 11.63 -21.77 13.74
N PRO A 71 11.62 -21.00 14.85
CA PRO A 71 10.73 -19.85 15.02
C PRO A 71 11.03 -18.72 14.03
N LEU A 72 12.31 -18.39 13.81
CA LEU A 72 12.71 -17.36 12.84
C LEU A 72 12.29 -17.73 11.41
N GLN A 73 12.47 -19.00 11.02
CA GLN A 73 12.07 -19.46 9.69
C GLN A 73 10.54 -19.42 9.51
N ALA A 74 9.79 -19.72 10.56
CA ALA A 74 8.33 -19.60 10.56
C ALA A 74 7.88 -18.13 10.45
N MET A 75 8.51 -17.22 11.21
CA MET A 75 8.17 -15.79 11.26
C MET A 75 8.58 -15.01 10.01
N TYR A 76 9.53 -15.52 9.21
CA TYR A 76 10.00 -14.90 7.97
C TYR A 76 9.64 -15.67 6.69
N ARG A 77 8.74 -16.65 6.82
CA ARG A 77 8.26 -17.44 5.67
C ARG A 77 7.53 -16.56 4.67
N GLY A 78 7.91 -16.68 3.40
CA GLY A 78 7.33 -15.89 2.31
C GLY A 78 7.82 -14.43 2.23
N LEU A 79 8.83 -14.03 3.02
CA LEU A 79 9.41 -12.69 2.96
C LEU A 79 9.89 -12.32 1.56
N SER A 80 10.58 -13.23 0.87
CA SER A 80 11.08 -12.98 -0.50
C SER A 80 9.96 -12.65 -1.50
N VAL A 81 8.83 -13.35 -1.41
CA VAL A 81 7.65 -13.07 -2.25
C VAL A 81 7.03 -11.73 -1.88
N ASN A 82 7.03 -11.37 -0.59
CA ASN A 82 6.53 -10.08 -0.12
C ASN A 82 7.38 -8.92 -0.65
N ILE A 83 8.72 -9.02 -0.55
CA ILE A 83 9.66 -8.03 -1.07
C ILE A 83 9.53 -7.92 -2.60
N ALA A 84 9.53 -9.04 -3.32
CA ALA A 84 9.35 -9.07 -4.77
C ALA A 84 8.01 -8.46 -5.19
N GLY A 85 6.93 -8.79 -4.48
CA GLY A 85 5.59 -8.24 -4.70
C GLY A 85 5.53 -6.73 -4.48
N ASN A 86 6.17 -6.22 -3.42
CA ASN A 86 6.25 -4.78 -3.15
C ASN A 86 7.08 -4.05 -4.21
N ALA A 87 8.25 -4.58 -4.57
CA ALA A 87 9.09 -3.99 -5.61
C ALA A 87 8.37 -3.93 -6.96
N ALA A 88 7.73 -5.03 -7.36
CA ALA A 88 6.90 -5.08 -8.56
C ALA A 88 5.71 -4.11 -8.49
N SER A 89 5.08 -3.96 -7.31
CA SER A 89 3.95 -3.05 -7.13
C SER A 89 4.36 -1.59 -7.31
N TRP A 90 5.43 -1.14 -6.66
CA TRP A 90 5.93 0.23 -6.78
C TRP A 90 6.44 0.53 -8.18
N GLY A 91 7.30 -0.33 -8.73
CA GLY A 91 7.84 -0.16 -10.08
C GLY A 91 6.75 -0.18 -11.14
N GLY A 92 5.83 -1.15 -11.06
CA GLY A 92 4.68 -1.26 -11.96
C GLY A 92 3.75 -0.05 -11.87
N PHE A 93 3.43 0.42 -10.66
CA PHE A 93 2.55 1.58 -10.48
C PHE A 93 3.12 2.84 -11.13
N PHE A 94 4.38 3.18 -10.86
CA PHE A 94 5.00 4.36 -11.48
C PHE A 94 5.17 4.20 -12.99
N TYR A 95 5.53 3.00 -13.46
CA TYR A 95 5.59 2.68 -14.89
C TYR A 95 4.23 2.91 -15.55
N PHE A 96 3.18 2.21 -15.13
CA PHE A 96 1.85 2.31 -15.73
C PHE A 96 1.28 3.72 -15.59
N LYS A 97 1.40 4.35 -14.42
CA LYS A 97 0.92 5.72 -14.20
C LYS A 97 1.56 6.71 -15.16
N THR A 98 2.87 6.63 -15.37
CA THR A 98 3.59 7.51 -16.31
C THR A 98 3.12 7.28 -17.75
N HIS A 99 2.90 6.03 -18.17
CA HIS A 99 2.42 5.72 -19.51
C HIS A 99 0.98 6.19 -19.73
N ILE A 100 0.11 5.99 -18.74
CA ILE A 100 -1.29 6.42 -18.79
C ILE A 100 -1.40 7.96 -18.79
N GLU A 101 -0.65 8.66 -17.93
CA GLU A 101 -0.59 10.12 -17.95
C GLU A 101 -0.14 10.66 -19.31
N ARG A 102 0.89 10.05 -19.92
CA ARG A 102 1.35 10.42 -21.27
C ARG A 102 0.27 10.18 -22.33
N ALA A 103 -0.43 9.05 -22.26
CA ALA A 103 -1.54 8.74 -23.16
C ALA A 103 -2.68 9.75 -23.02
N ILE A 104 -3.05 10.13 -21.80
CA ILE A 104 -4.10 11.13 -21.55
C ILE A 104 -3.69 12.49 -22.14
N VAL A 105 -2.46 12.93 -21.92
CA VAL A 105 -1.95 14.20 -22.49
C VAL A 105 -2.01 14.17 -24.02
N TYR A 106 -1.64 13.04 -24.64
CA TYR A 106 -1.75 12.87 -26.10
C TYR A 106 -3.20 12.96 -26.59
N THR A 107 -4.15 12.30 -25.91
CA THR A 107 -5.57 12.35 -26.28
C THR A 107 -6.22 13.73 -26.11
N LYS A 108 -5.65 14.60 -25.26
CA LYS A 108 -6.13 15.97 -25.05
C LYS A 108 -5.59 16.99 -26.08
N GLY A 109 -4.98 16.52 -27.17
CA GLY A 109 -4.56 17.37 -28.29
C GLY A 109 -3.35 18.23 -27.99
N ALA A 110 -2.50 17.84 -27.03
CA ALA A 110 -1.20 18.49 -26.89
C ALA A 110 -0.29 18.05 -28.05
N ASP A 111 0.10 19.01 -28.88
CA ASP A 111 0.98 18.78 -30.03
C ASP A 111 2.23 17.95 -29.67
N PRO A 112 2.65 17.00 -30.52
CA PRO A 112 3.89 16.25 -30.34
C PRO A 112 5.15 17.08 -30.63
N THR A 113 5.01 18.34 -31.10
CA THR A 113 6.15 19.18 -31.46
C THR A 113 6.94 19.60 -30.22
N PRO A 114 8.27 19.40 -30.20
CA PRO A 114 9.10 20.04 -29.19
C PRO A 114 8.91 21.56 -29.32
N PRO A 115 8.74 22.31 -28.23
CA PRO A 115 8.75 23.77 -28.32
C PRO A 115 10.06 24.17 -28.96
N SER A 116 9.97 24.94 -30.05
CA SER A 116 11.12 25.52 -30.75
C SER A 116 12.09 26.10 -29.74
N SER A 117 13.33 25.63 -29.81
CA SER A 117 14.45 26.00 -28.95
C SER A 117 14.78 27.47 -29.14
N THR A 118 14.15 28.34 -28.37
CA THR A 118 14.53 29.76 -28.29
C THR A 118 14.12 30.31 -26.93
N SER A 119 14.97 30.10 -25.92
CA SER A 119 15.23 31.03 -24.80
C SER A 119 16.03 30.29 -23.73
N ASN A 120 17.20 30.86 -23.41
CA ASN A 120 18.19 30.35 -22.47
C ASN A 120 17.76 30.62 -21.00
N GLN A 121 16.67 29.99 -20.55
CA GLN A 121 16.16 30.13 -19.19
C GLN A 121 15.95 28.74 -18.60
N ARG A 122 16.34 28.51 -17.34
CA ARG A 122 16.13 27.27 -16.58
C ARG A 122 14.65 26.83 -16.68
N ARG A 123 14.32 26.04 -17.71
CA ARG A 123 12.96 25.57 -17.94
C ARG A 123 12.71 24.31 -17.11
N PRO A 124 11.55 24.18 -16.44
CA PRO A 124 11.11 22.91 -15.90
C PRO A 124 11.14 21.85 -17.00
N SER A 125 11.41 20.59 -16.64
CA SER A 125 11.54 19.53 -17.64
C SER A 125 10.27 19.47 -18.49
N ALA A 126 10.36 19.14 -19.79
CA ALA A 126 9.18 19.07 -20.66
C ALA A 126 8.07 18.12 -20.11
N VAL A 127 8.45 17.21 -19.20
CA VAL A 127 7.55 16.34 -18.44
C VAL A 127 6.73 17.11 -17.39
N ASP A 128 7.35 18.07 -16.69
CA ASP A 128 6.71 18.87 -15.65
C ASP A 128 5.69 19.85 -16.23
N GLU A 129 5.98 20.45 -17.40
CA GLU A 129 5.01 21.31 -18.09
C GLU A 129 3.81 20.52 -18.62
N ARG A 130 4.03 19.30 -19.12
CA ARG A 130 2.94 18.40 -19.55
C ARG A 130 2.05 17.99 -18.38
N ARG A 131 2.62 17.77 -17.20
CA ARG A 131 1.86 17.45 -15.97
C ARG A 131 0.99 18.60 -15.47
N LYS A 132 1.36 19.87 -15.71
CA LYS A 132 0.52 21.03 -15.35
C LYS A 132 -0.80 21.08 -16.12
N ARG A 133 -0.92 20.38 -17.26
CA ARG A 133 -2.15 20.31 -18.07
C ARG A 133 -3.15 19.25 -17.59
N LEU A 134 -2.75 18.39 -16.64
CA LEU A 134 -3.62 17.35 -16.10
C LEU A 134 -4.53 17.93 -15.00
N THR A 135 -5.82 17.64 -15.10
CA THR A 135 -6.79 17.98 -14.06
C THR A 135 -6.65 17.02 -12.87
N PRO A 136 -7.14 17.39 -11.67
CA PRO A 136 -7.19 16.47 -10.53
C PRO A 136 -7.91 15.14 -10.85
N PHE A 137 -8.94 15.19 -11.72
CA PHE A 137 -9.65 14.01 -12.17
C PHE A 137 -8.77 13.11 -13.05
N ASP A 138 -7.94 13.68 -13.94
CA ASP A 138 -7.02 12.88 -14.76
C ASP A 138 -5.97 12.18 -13.91
N PHE A 139 -5.46 12.84 -12.87
CA PHE A 139 -4.54 12.21 -11.91
C PHE A 139 -5.20 11.08 -11.12
N PHE A 140 -6.48 11.25 -10.76
CA PHE A 140 -7.25 10.22 -10.09
C PHE A 140 -7.50 9.01 -11.00
N LEU A 141 -7.95 9.26 -12.24
CA LEU A 141 -8.21 8.23 -13.23
C LEU A 141 -6.93 7.50 -13.63
N SER A 142 -5.82 8.22 -13.85
CA SER A 142 -4.52 7.61 -14.16
C SER A 142 -4.03 6.74 -13.02
N SER A 143 -4.24 7.15 -11.77
CA SER A 143 -3.90 6.37 -10.58
C SER A 143 -4.76 5.12 -10.44
N LEU A 144 -6.06 5.20 -10.75
CA LEU A 144 -6.98 4.05 -10.73
C LEU A 144 -6.60 3.01 -11.79
N LEU A 145 -6.37 3.45 -13.03
CA LEU A 145 -5.98 2.57 -14.15
C LEU A 145 -4.58 1.97 -13.93
N ALA A 146 -3.62 2.75 -13.46
CA ALA A 146 -2.30 2.26 -13.11
C ALA A 146 -2.37 1.23 -11.97
N GLY A 147 -3.19 1.49 -10.95
CA GLY A 147 -3.41 0.55 -9.86
C GLY A 147 -4.05 -0.76 -10.33
N ALA A 148 -4.98 -0.71 -11.27
CA ALA A 148 -5.56 -1.91 -11.88
C ALA A 148 -4.55 -2.71 -12.71
N ALA A 149 -3.73 -2.03 -13.54
CA ALA A 149 -2.67 -2.67 -14.31
C ALA A 149 -1.60 -3.31 -13.40
N THR A 150 -1.19 -2.62 -12.33
CA THR A 150 -0.29 -3.16 -11.31
C THR A 150 -0.91 -4.35 -10.59
N ALA A 151 -2.20 -4.32 -10.28
CA ALA A 151 -2.90 -5.44 -9.64
C ALA A 151 -2.94 -6.67 -10.56
N LEU A 152 -3.16 -6.49 -11.87
CA LEU A 152 -3.05 -7.57 -12.86
C LEU A 152 -1.65 -8.19 -12.84
N MET A 153 -0.61 -7.35 -12.90
CA MET A 153 0.78 -7.81 -12.91
C MET A 153 1.18 -8.54 -11.61
N THR A 154 0.70 -8.08 -10.46
CA THR A 154 1.19 -8.56 -9.15
C THR A 154 0.30 -9.62 -8.50
N ASN A 155 -0.91 -9.88 -9.01
CA ASN A 155 -1.83 -10.83 -8.37
C ASN A 155 -1.23 -12.23 -8.13
N PRO A 156 -0.46 -12.84 -9.07
CA PRO A 156 0.18 -14.13 -8.82
C PRO A 156 1.13 -14.13 -7.62
N LEU A 157 1.87 -13.04 -7.40
CA LEU A 157 2.75 -12.88 -6.23
C LEU A 157 1.94 -12.78 -4.94
N TRP A 158 0.81 -12.08 -4.95
CA TRP A 158 -0.08 -11.98 -3.79
C TRP A 158 -0.75 -13.32 -3.45
N VAL A 159 -1.16 -14.10 -4.44
CA VAL A 159 -1.68 -15.46 -4.24
C VAL A 159 -0.61 -16.35 -3.61
N LEU A 160 0.60 -16.33 -4.16
CA LEU A 160 1.73 -17.11 -3.64
C LEU A 160 2.10 -16.70 -2.21
N LYS A 161 2.13 -15.39 -1.90
CA LYS A 161 2.35 -14.85 -0.55
C LYS A 161 1.30 -15.41 0.41
N THR A 162 0.01 -15.24 0.10
CA THR A 162 -1.09 -15.68 0.98
C THR A 162 -0.99 -17.17 1.29
N ARG A 163 -0.67 -18.00 0.30
CA ARG A 163 -0.48 -19.45 0.46
C ARG A 163 0.74 -19.77 1.33
N LEU A 164 1.89 -19.16 1.08
CA LEU A 164 3.09 -19.40 1.90
C LEU A 164 2.88 -19.00 3.38
N LEU A 165 2.17 -17.90 3.64
CA LEU A 165 1.91 -17.40 4.99
C LEU A 165 0.84 -18.21 5.74
N SER A 166 -0.05 -18.87 4.99
CA SER A 166 -1.18 -19.63 5.54
C SER A 166 -0.80 -20.90 6.29
N SER A 167 0.36 -21.48 5.98
CA SER A 167 0.76 -22.81 6.42
C SER A 167 2.18 -22.82 6.96
N ASP A 168 2.43 -23.71 7.91
CA ASP A 168 3.79 -24.05 8.32
C ASP A 168 4.49 -24.86 7.22
N GLN A 169 5.81 -24.71 7.11
CA GLN A 169 6.62 -25.35 6.07
C GLN A 169 6.54 -26.88 6.09
N THR A 170 6.29 -27.45 7.26
CA THR A 170 6.26 -28.90 7.51
C THR A 170 4.84 -29.49 7.42
N ALA A 171 3.82 -28.67 7.18
CA ALA A 171 2.45 -29.17 7.05
C ALA A 171 2.28 -29.96 5.73
N LYS A 172 1.58 -31.10 5.79
CA LYS A 172 1.28 -31.91 4.60
C LYS A 172 0.53 -31.07 3.57
N GLY A 173 1.04 -31.00 2.34
CA GLY A 173 0.46 -30.20 1.25
C GLY A 173 0.85 -28.70 1.24
N ALA A 174 1.68 -28.24 2.18
CA ALA A 174 2.18 -26.87 2.19
C ALA A 174 3.32 -26.66 1.18
N TYR A 175 3.43 -25.45 0.63
CA TYR A 175 4.53 -25.13 -0.28
C TYR A 175 5.88 -25.12 0.46
N PRO A 176 6.89 -25.92 0.04
CA PRO A 176 8.16 -25.97 0.77
C PRO A 176 8.91 -24.64 0.76
N GLY A 177 8.71 -23.82 -0.28
CA GLY A 177 9.33 -22.52 -0.45
C GLY A 177 8.76 -21.77 -1.65
N PRO A 178 9.26 -20.56 -1.95
CA PRO A 178 8.71 -19.70 -2.99
C PRO A 178 8.81 -20.32 -4.39
N VAL A 179 9.98 -20.83 -4.78
CA VAL A 179 10.20 -21.39 -6.12
C VAL A 179 9.33 -22.64 -6.36
N ARG A 180 9.40 -23.61 -5.45
CA ARG A 180 8.57 -24.82 -5.54
C ARG A 180 7.07 -24.50 -5.45
N GLY A 181 6.70 -23.53 -4.62
CA GLY A 181 5.32 -23.06 -4.51
C GLY A 181 4.81 -22.42 -5.80
N THR A 182 5.64 -21.63 -6.48
CA THR A 182 5.32 -21.10 -7.82
C THR A 182 5.13 -22.24 -8.81
N ILE A 183 6.09 -23.18 -8.92
CA ILE A 183 5.99 -24.31 -9.84
C ILE A 183 4.72 -25.12 -9.58
N GLN A 184 4.41 -25.39 -8.31
CA GLN A 184 3.21 -26.13 -7.93
C GLN A 184 1.92 -25.36 -8.24
N LEU A 185 1.88 -24.04 -8.01
CA LEU A 185 0.75 -23.19 -8.38
C LEU A 185 0.45 -23.28 -9.89
N TRP A 186 1.47 -23.22 -10.73
CA TRP A 186 1.31 -23.29 -12.18
C TRP A 186 0.99 -24.71 -12.68
N LYS A 187 1.54 -25.75 -12.05
CA LYS A 187 1.24 -27.14 -12.41
C LYS A 187 -0.17 -27.58 -12.00
N ASP A 188 -0.58 -27.25 -10.77
CA ASP A 188 -1.82 -27.76 -10.18
C ASP A 188 -3.05 -26.92 -10.59
N GLU A 189 -2.90 -25.60 -10.73
CA GLU A 189 -4.02 -24.68 -10.98
C GLU A 189 -3.87 -23.84 -12.26
N GLY A 190 -2.71 -23.87 -12.90
CA GLY A 190 -2.41 -23.06 -14.08
C GLY A 190 -2.51 -21.56 -13.81
N TRP A 191 -2.75 -20.80 -14.88
CA TRP A 191 -2.86 -19.34 -14.82
C TRP A 191 -4.05 -18.88 -13.98
N ARG A 192 -5.17 -19.62 -13.98
CA ARG A 192 -6.36 -19.26 -13.20
C ARG A 192 -6.09 -19.24 -11.70
N GLY A 193 -5.22 -20.13 -11.20
CA GLY A 193 -4.79 -20.14 -9.80
C GLY A 193 -4.11 -18.83 -9.38
N GLY A 194 -3.17 -18.34 -10.21
CA GLY A 194 -2.46 -17.08 -9.99
C GLY A 194 -3.33 -15.83 -10.02
N TYR A 195 -4.51 -15.90 -10.66
CA TYR A 195 -5.47 -14.79 -10.74
C TYR A 195 -6.67 -14.92 -9.80
N ARG A 196 -6.65 -15.90 -8.86
CA ARG A 196 -7.68 -16.00 -7.83
C ARG A 196 -7.72 -14.73 -6.98
N GLY A 197 -8.93 -14.25 -6.74
CA GLY A 197 -9.18 -13.03 -5.99
C GLY A 197 -8.81 -11.73 -6.72
N LEU A 198 -8.52 -11.75 -8.02
CA LEU A 198 -8.23 -10.53 -8.78
C LEU A 198 -9.40 -9.52 -8.73
N ALA A 199 -10.62 -9.98 -8.99
CA ALA A 199 -11.82 -9.11 -9.00
C ALA A 199 -12.03 -8.39 -7.65
N ILE A 200 -11.91 -9.11 -6.52
CA ILE A 200 -11.99 -8.49 -5.20
C ILE A 200 -10.76 -7.59 -4.91
N SER A 201 -9.60 -7.88 -5.50
CA SER A 201 -8.40 -7.04 -5.38
C SER A 201 -8.57 -5.68 -6.06
N MET A 202 -9.34 -5.61 -7.15
CA MET A 202 -9.62 -4.35 -7.85
C MET A 202 -10.39 -3.36 -6.98
N ILE A 203 -11.29 -3.84 -6.11
CA ILE A 203 -11.96 -3.00 -5.11
C ILE A 203 -10.93 -2.33 -4.18
N GLY A 204 -9.84 -3.03 -3.88
CA GLY A 204 -8.73 -2.51 -3.09
C GLY A 204 -7.97 -1.35 -3.75
N VAL A 205 -8.03 -1.19 -5.08
CA VAL A 205 -7.41 -0.05 -5.77
C VAL A 205 -8.08 1.27 -5.34
N ALA A 206 -9.38 1.23 -5.01
CA ALA A 206 -10.12 2.39 -4.51
C ALA A 206 -9.82 2.73 -3.03
N HIS A 207 -8.92 2.00 -2.34
CA HIS A 207 -8.61 2.26 -0.94
C HIS A 207 -8.13 3.71 -0.70
N GLY A 208 -7.32 4.26 -1.62
CA GLY A 208 -6.90 5.66 -1.55
C GLY A 208 -8.07 6.64 -1.62
N ALA A 209 -9.08 6.36 -2.46
CA ALA A 209 -10.28 7.17 -2.56
C ALA A 209 -11.08 7.17 -1.24
N VAL A 210 -11.20 6.01 -0.58
CA VAL A 210 -11.85 5.90 0.74
C VAL A 210 -11.08 6.71 1.80
N HIS A 211 -9.74 6.67 1.76
CA HIS A 211 -8.92 7.49 2.65
C HIS A 211 -9.18 8.99 2.44
N PHE A 212 -9.18 9.47 1.20
CA PHE A 212 -9.47 10.88 0.89
C PHE A 212 -10.89 11.29 1.28
N ALA A 213 -11.87 10.42 1.05
CA ALA A 213 -13.26 10.66 1.44
C ALA A 213 -13.44 10.86 2.96
N VAL A 214 -12.55 10.29 3.78
CA VAL A 214 -12.53 10.50 5.24
C VAL A 214 -11.62 11.67 5.63
N TYR A 215 -10.45 11.76 5.01
CA TYR A 215 -9.43 12.76 5.35
C TYR A 215 -9.86 14.18 4.99
N GLU A 216 -10.47 14.41 3.82
CA GLU A 216 -10.84 15.76 3.39
C GLU A 216 -11.92 16.39 4.28
N PRO A 217 -13.03 15.72 4.63
CA PRO A 217 -13.99 16.27 5.58
C PRO A 217 -13.39 16.49 6.97
N ALA A 218 -12.59 15.54 7.47
CA ALA A 218 -11.93 15.67 8.76
C ALA A 218 -10.97 16.86 8.80
N LYS A 219 -10.21 17.08 7.71
CA LYS A 219 -9.34 18.23 7.53
C LYS A 219 -10.14 19.54 7.51
N LYS A 220 -11.23 19.61 6.75
CA LYS A 220 -12.09 20.80 6.68
C LYS A 220 -12.67 21.14 8.05
N MET A 221 -13.21 20.15 8.77
CA MET A 221 -13.75 20.33 10.11
C MET A 221 -12.70 20.84 11.11
N TYR A 222 -11.48 20.29 11.07
CA TYR A 222 -10.38 20.77 11.91
C TYR A 222 -10.00 22.23 11.62
N LEU A 223 -9.92 22.60 10.33
CA LEU A 223 -9.62 23.97 9.92
C LEU A 223 -10.73 24.94 10.39
N SER A 224 -12.00 24.59 10.17
CA SER A 224 -13.12 25.40 10.66
C SER A 224 -13.13 25.56 12.18
N TRP A 225 -12.84 24.49 12.93
CA TRP A 225 -12.73 24.57 14.39
C TRP A 225 -11.56 25.46 14.85
N ARG A 226 -10.42 25.40 14.15
CA ARG A 226 -9.25 26.27 14.40
C ARG A 226 -9.57 27.73 14.12
N ASP A 227 -10.32 28.01 13.05
CA ASP A 227 -10.66 29.36 12.63
C ASP A 227 -11.68 29.99 13.60
N LEU A 228 -12.67 29.23 14.08
CA LEU A 228 -13.57 29.65 15.16
C LEU A 228 -12.81 29.98 16.46
N ARG A 229 -11.81 29.16 16.81
CA ARG A 229 -10.99 29.40 18.00
C ARG A 229 -10.14 30.67 17.85
N ARG A 230 -9.66 30.95 16.63
CA ARG A 230 -8.94 32.21 16.30
C ARG A 230 -9.86 33.42 16.41
N GLU A 231 -11.10 33.32 15.94
CA GLU A 231 -12.09 34.40 16.04
C GLU A 231 -12.45 34.74 17.49
N SER A 232 -12.36 33.75 18.39
CA SER A 232 -12.56 33.93 19.83
C SER A 232 -11.33 34.50 20.57
N THR A 233 -10.18 34.65 19.88
CA THR A 233 -8.92 35.12 20.48
C THR A 233 -8.75 36.63 20.23
N GLY A 234 -8.30 37.37 21.24
CA GLY A 234 -8.16 38.83 21.15
C GLY A 234 -7.21 39.33 20.03
N PRO A 235 -7.38 40.58 19.56
CA PRO A 235 -6.70 41.11 18.37
C PRO A 235 -5.16 41.14 18.47
N GLU A 236 -4.59 41.32 19.67
CA GLU A 236 -3.14 41.24 19.89
C GLU A 236 -2.60 39.82 19.69
N GLU A 237 -3.32 38.82 20.20
CA GLU A 237 -2.91 37.42 20.17
C GLU A 237 -3.08 36.83 18.76
N LEU A 238 -4.14 37.25 18.04
CA LEU A 238 -4.34 36.93 16.62
C LEU A 238 -3.20 37.48 15.75
N SER A 239 -2.72 38.70 16.04
CA SER A 239 -1.58 39.31 15.35
C SER A 239 -0.29 38.50 15.58
N ARG A 240 -0.05 38.03 16.81
CA ARG A 240 1.07 37.14 17.14
C ARG A 240 0.97 35.78 16.42
N LEU A 241 -0.22 35.17 16.39
CA LEU A 241 -0.47 33.89 15.71
C LEU A 241 -0.31 34.01 14.19
N ASN A 242 -0.75 35.12 13.60
CA ASN A 242 -0.63 35.36 12.16
C ASN A 242 0.83 35.61 11.76
N ASN A 243 1.58 36.37 12.56
CA ASN A 243 3.00 36.61 12.33
C ASN A 243 3.84 35.32 12.49
N LYS A 244 3.46 34.44 13.44
CA LYS A 244 4.04 33.09 13.59
C LYS A 244 3.70 32.19 12.41
N GLY A 245 2.44 32.17 11.95
CA GLY A 245 2.01 31.40 10.78
C GLY A 245 2.64 31.87 9.46
N LYS A 246 2.98 33.15 9.34
CA LYS A 246 3.71 33.69 8.18
C LYS A 246 5.19 33.27 8.17
N ARG A 247 5.81 33.10 9.36
CA ARG A 247 7.18 32.57 9.51
C ARG A 247 7.28 31.07 9.21
N ASP A 248 6.30 30.26 9.62
CA ASP A 248 6.29 28.80 9.40
C ASP A 248 5.73 28.37 8.03
N GLY A 249 5.57 29.31 7.08
CA GLY A 249 5.20 28.99 5.71
C GLY A 249 3.71 28.67 5.52
N GLY A 250 2.84 29.61 5.89
CA GLY A 250 1.50 29.83 5.33
C GLY A 250 0.50 28.68 5.45
N ASP A 251 -0.50 28.84 6.32
CA ASP A 251 -1.74 28.03 6.43
C ASP A 251 -1.61 26.49 6.44
N LYS A 252 -0.40 25.97 6.65
CA LYS A 252 -0.14 24.54 6.80
C LYS A 252 -0.68 24.08 8.16
N ILE A 253 -1.38 22.95 8.14
CA ILE A 253 -1.82 22.26 9.36
C ILE A 253 -0.56 21.80 10.10
N SER A 254 -0.51 22.06 11.42
CA SER A 254 0.59 21.59 12.28
C SER A 254 0.93 20.12 11.98
N ASP A 255 2.21 19.81 11.86
CA ASP A 255 2.68 18.46 11.49
C ASP A 255 2.08 17.36 12.39
N GLY A 256 1.93 17.64 13.68
CA GLY A 256 1.27 16.75 14.63
C GLY A 256 -0.23 16.56 14.32
N ALA A 257 -0.94 17.63 13.98
CA ALA A 257 -2.35 17.54 13.60
C ALA A 257 -2.53 16.80 12.25
N THR A 258 -1.63 17.03 11.29
CA THR A 258 -1.60 16.29 10.01
C THR A 258 -1.37 14.81 10.26
N LEU A 259 -0.47 14.45 11.16
CA LEU A 259 -0.18 13.06 11.53
C LEU A 259 -1.40 12.39 12.17
N VAL A 260 -2.04 13.04 13.14
CA VAL A 260 -3.23 12.50 13.83
C VAL A 260 -4.40 12.36 12.85
N LEU A 261 -4.72 13.39 12.07
CA LEU A 261 -5.80 13.35 11.08
C LEU A 261 -5.57 12.27 10.03
N SER A 262 -4.34 12.18 9.49
CA SER A 262 -3.98 11.16 8.51
C SER A 262 -4.03 9.75 9.09
N SER A 263 -3.59 9.57 10.35
CA SER A 263 -3.60 8.26 11.01
C SER A 263 -5.02 7.80 11.31
N THR A 264 -5.87 8.68 11.84
CA THR A 264 -7.30 8.37 12.08
C THR A 264 -8.01 8.06 10.76
N ALA A 265 -7.81 8.86 9.71
CA ALA A 265 -8.39 8.60 8.40
C ALA A 265 -7.91 7.26 7.80
N LYS A 266 -6.64 6.89 7.99
CA LYS A 266 -6.11 5.57 7.59
C LYS A 266 -6.77 4.43 8.37
N LEU A 267 -6.97 4.57 9.68
CA LEU A 267 -7.62 3.55 10.50
C LEU A 267 -9.08 3.35 10.11
N VAL A 268 -9.83 4.45 9.90
CA VAL A 268 -11.23 4.39 9.44
C VAL A 268 -11.31 3.78 8.04
N ALA A 269 -10.47 4.22 7.10
CA ALA A 269 -10.43 3.63 5.76
C ALA A 269 -10.08 2.14 5.81
N ASN A 270 -9.14 1.73 6.66
CA ASN A 270 -8.80 0.33 6.87
C ASN A 270 -9.96 -0.47 7.49
N ALA A 271 -10.76 0.13 8.38
CA ALA A 271 -11.94 -0.50 8.97
C ALA A 271 -13.07 -0.69 7.94
N VAL A 272 -13.41 0.35 7.18
CA VAL A 272 -14.42 0.31 6.12
C VAL A 272 -14.05 -0.71 5.05
N THR A 273 -12.76 -0.75 4.69
CA THR A 273 -12.26 -1.64 3.66
C THR A 273 -11.76 -2.98 4.23
N TYR A 274 -11.99 -3.29 5.50
CA TYR A 274 -11.52 -4.55 6.07
C TYR A 274 -12.23 -5.80 5.51
N PRO A 275 -13.57 -5.79 5.29
CA PRO A 275 -14.29 -6.97 4.81
C PRO A 275 -13.78 -7.54 3.48
N TYR A 276 -13.41 -6.67 2.52
CA TYR A 276 -12.86 -7.15 1.25
C TYR A 276 -11.50 -7.82 1.43
N GLN A 277 -10.68 -7.37 2.40
CA GLN A 277 -9.37 -7.97 2.69
C GLN A 277 -9.52 -9.42 3.16
N VAL A 278 -10.49 -9.70 4.03
CA VAL A 278 -10.77 -11.06 4.53
C VAL A 278 -11.29 -11.96 3.42
N ILE A 279 -12.21 -11.47 2.57
CA ILE A 279 -12.70 -12.24 1.43
C ILE A 279 -11.55 -12.53 0.46
N ARG A 280 -10.70 -11.54 0.18
CA ARG A 280 -9.51 -11.69 -0.67
C ARG A 280 -8.56 -12.75 -0.14
N SER A 281 -8.18 -12.69 1.13
CA SER A 281 -7.23 -13.66 1.71
C SER A 281 -7.79 -15.09 1.68
N ARG A 282 -9.10 -15.26 1.91
CA ARG A 282 -9.77 -16.57 1.84
C ARG A 282 -9.84 -17.12 0.41
N LEU A 283 -10.12 -16.28 -0.59
CA LEU A 283 -10.12 -16.65 -2.01
C LEU A 283 -8.73 -17.01 -2.55
N GLN A 284 -7.67 -16.43 -1.98
CA GLN A 284 -6.28 -16.68 -2.39
C GLN A 284 -5.65 -17.90 -1.67
N ASN A 285 -6.31 -18.43 -0.65
CA ASN A 285 -5.81 -19.57 0.14
C ASN A 285 -5.88 -20.90 -0.64
N TYR A 286 -5.21 -21.92 -0.12
CA TYR A 286 -5.29 -23.30 -0.62
C TYR A 286 -6.72 -23.83 -0.62
N ASN A 287 -7.11 -24.52 -1.69
CA ASN A 287 -8.42 -25.14 -1.86
C ASN A 287 -9.57 -24.22 -1.44
N ALA A 288 -9.48 -22.93 -1.84
CA ALA A 288 -10.37 -21.88 -1.37
C ALA A 288 -11.86 -22.21 -1.60
N GLU A 289 -12.19 -22.82 -2.75
CA GLU A 289 -13.56 -23.19 -3.10
C GLU A 289 -14.15 -24.25 -2.14
N GLU A 290 -13.34 -25.23 -1.76
CA GLU A 290 -13.73 -26.29 -0.84
C GLU A 290 -13.84 -25.74 0.59
N ARG A 291 -12.81 -25.01 1.04
CA ARG A 291 -12.69 -24.52 2.42
C ARG A 291 -13.61 -23.35 2.74
N PHE A 292 -13.72 -22.38 1.83
CA PHE A 292 -14.44 -21.12 2.08
C PHE A 292 -15.64 -20.90 1.17
N GLY A 293 -15.79 -21.68 0.10
CA GLY A 293 -16.91 -21.58 -0.84
C GLY A 293 -16.50 -20.99 -2.19
N ARG A 294 -17.32 -21.26 -3.21
CA ARG A 294 -17.05 -20.85 -4.60
C ARG A 294 -17.30 -19.35 -4.81
N GLY A 295 -16.26 -18.67 -5.27
CA GLY A 295 -16.33 -17.25 -5.66
C GLY A 295 -16.57 -16.29 -4.49
N ILE A 296 -16.67 -14.99 -4.82
CA ILE A 296 -16.82 -13.90 -3.84
C ILE A 296 -18.09 -14.07 -3.00
N ARG A 297 -19.23 -14.35 -3.65
CA ARG A 297 -20.51 -14.55 -2.98
C ARG A 297 -20.49 -15.78 -2.07
N GLY A 298 -19.92 -16.90 -2.52
CA GLY A 298 -19.84 -18.12 -1.72
C GLY A 298 -19.03 -17.90 -0.44
N VAL A 299 -17.87 -17.25 -0.55
CA VAL A 299 -17.05 -16.88 0.61
C VAL A 299 -17.79 -15.92 1.55
N ALA A 300 -18.40 -14.86 1.02
CA ALA A 300 -19.12 -13.89 1.85
C ALA A 300 -20.31 -14.51 2.60
N VAL A 301 -21.14 -15.30 1.90
CA VAL A 301 -22.29 -15.99 2.51
C VAL A 301 -21.83 -16.98 3.57
N ARG A 302 -20.74 -17.72 3.33
CA ARG A 302 -20.21 -18.68 4.30
C ARG A 302 -19.64 -17.98 5.53
N VAL A 303 -18.88 -16.89 5.37
CA VAL A 303 -18.40 -16.08 6.50
C VAL A 303 -19.57 -15.57 7.33
N TRP A 304 -20.60 -15.02 6.69
CA TRP A 304 -21.78 -14.52 7.37
C TRP A 304 -22.51 -15.61 8.17
N ARG A 305 -22.70 -16.80 7.59
CA ARG A 305 -23.40 -17.91 8.24
C ARG A 305 -22.60 -18.61 9.35
N GLU A 306 -21.30 -18.78 9.18
CA GLU A 306 -20.46 -19.54 10.12
C GLU A 306 -19.82 -18.67 11.22
N GLU A 307 -19.51 -17.41 10.93
CA GLU A 307 -18.73 -16.53 11.80
C GLU A 307 -19.45 -15.22 12.15
N GLY A 308 -20.59 -14.94 11.49
CA GLY A 308 -21.32 -13.69 11.64
C GLY A 308 -20.56 -12.46 11.13
N PRO A 309 -21.01 -11.25 11.49
CA PRO A 309 -20.37 -10.00 11.05
C PRO A 309 -18.92 -9.85 11.55
N ILE A 310 -18.60 -10.41 12.73
CA ILE A 310 -17.26 -10.34 13.33
C ILE A 310 -16.23 -11.12 12.48
N GLY A 311 -16.65 -12.17 11.76
CA GLY A 311 -15.79 -12.94 10.86
C GLY A 311 -15.12 -12.08 9.77
N PHE A 312 -15.81 -11.04 9.30
CA PHE A 312 -15.27 -10.09 8.31
C PHE A 312 -14.17 -9.19 8.85
N TYR A 313 -13.98 -9.13 10.18
CA TYR A 313 -13.00 -8.29 10.86
C TYR A 313 -11.85 -9.08 11.50
N ARG A 314 -11.75 -10.38 11.20
CA ARG A 314 -10.69 -11.24 11.72
C ARG A 314 -9.31 -10.80 11.30
N GLY A 315 -8.40 -10.69 12.27
CA GLY A 315 -7.02 -10.23 12.05
C GLY A 315 -6.89 -8.70 12.04
N MET A 316 -7.93 -7.94 12.40
CA MET A 316 -7.86 -6.48 12.44
C MET A 316 -6.83 -6.00 13.46
N VAL A 317 -6.79 -6.60 14.65
CA VAL A 317 -5.83 -6.26 15.72
C VAL A 317 -4.38 -6.33 15.26
N PRO A 318 -3.85 -7.48 14.77
CA PRO A 318 -2.48 -7.52 14.26
C PRO A 318 -2.30 -6.60 13.04
N GLY A 319 -3.35 -6.37 12.24
CA GLY A 319 -3.33 -5.42 11.15
C GLY A 319 -3.12 -3.97 11.59
N VAL A 320 -3.81 -3.50 12.62
CA VAL A 320 -3.68 -2.14 13.17
C VAL A 320 -2.33 -1.95 13.85
N ILE A 321 -1.90 -2.90 14.68
CA ILE A 321 -0.59 -2.87 15.34
C ILE A 321 0.53 -2.77 14.30
N ARG A 322 0.36 -3.39 13.14
CA ARG A 322 1.33 -3.33 12.03
C ARG A 322 1.41 -1.96 11.35
N VAL A 323 0.31 -1.20 11.28
CA VAL A 323 0.24 0.02 10.47
C VAL A 323 1.17 1.11 10.98
N LEU A 324 1.26 1.31 12.31
CA LEU A 324 2.07 2.38 12.88
C LEU A 324 3.58 2.16 12.67
N PRO A 325 4.17 1.00 13.05
CA PRO A 325 5.59 0.76 12.83
C PRO A 325 5.96 0.76 11.35
N ALA A 326 5.11 0.17 10.50
CA ALA A 326 5.34 0.16 9.05
C ALA A 326 5.39 1.58 8.50
N THR A 327 4.46 2.45 8.90
CA THR A 327 4.40 3.84 8.43
C THR A 327 5.64 4.63 8.87
N TRP A 328 6.05 4.50 10.14
CA TRP A 328 7.22 5.20 10.66
C TRP A 328 8.51 4.77 9.95
N ILE A 329 8.71 3.46 9.77
CA ILE A 329 9.90 2.95 9.07
C ILE A 329 9.89 3.36 7.61
N THR A 330 8.75 3.23 6.92
CA THR A 330 8.66 3.67 5.52
C THR A 330 8.96 5.15 5.39
N PHE A 331 8.41 6.00 6.26
CA PHE A 331 8.67 7.43 6.22
C PHE A 331 10.14 7.75 6.46
N LEU A 332 10.71 7.25 7.57
CA LEU A 332 12.10 7.49 7.94
C LEU A 332 13.08 7.04 6.84
N VAL A 333 12.90 5.82 6.32
CA VAL A 333 13.76 5.28 5.27
C VAL A 333 13.54 6.02 3.95
N TYR A 334 12.30 6.37 3.61
CA TYR A 334 12.02 7.11 2.39
C TYR A 334 12.65 8.51 2.39
N GLU A 335 12.52 9.25 3.49
CA GLU A 335 13.12 10.58 3.62
C GLU A 335 14.64 10.53 3.56
N ASN A 336 15.26 9.61 4.31
CA ASN A 336 16.71 9.42 4.28
C ASN A 336 17.18 9.04 2.88
N MET A 337 16.52 8.07 2.21
CA MET A 337 16.92 7.67 0.85
C MET A 337 16.70 8.80 -0.16
N LYS A 338 15.64 9.59 -0.03
CA LYS A 338 15.38 10.72 -0.93
C LYS A 338 16.41 11.84 -0.76
N HIS A 339 16.90 12.05 0.47
CA HIS A 339 17.92 13.05 0.78
C HIS A 339 19.33 12.60 0.36
N GLU A 340 19.72 11.37 0.68
CA GLU A 340 21.08 10.86 0.48
C GLU A 340 21.37 10.37 -0.95
N LEU A 341 20.38 9.79 -1.64
CA LEU A 341 20.60 9.17 -2.95
C LEU A 341 21.11 10.15 -4.03
N PRO A 342 20.63 11.40 -4.13
CA PRO A 342 21.19 12.39 -5.06
C PRO A 342 22.63 12.82 -4.71
N ASN A 343 22.99 12.78 -3.42
CA ASN A 343 24.32 13.15 -2.95
C ASN A 343 25.33 12.04 -3.31
N TRP A 344 24.98 10.78 -3.04
CA TRP A 344 25.85 9.63 -3.35
C TRP A 344 26.12 9.47 -4.84
N VAL A 345 25.12 9.69 -5.70
CA VAL A 345 25.31 9.63 -7.16
C VAL A 345 26.00 10.89 -7.71
N GLY A 346 26.03 11.98 -6.93
CA GLY A 346 26.81 13.18 -7.27
C GLY A 346 28.29 13.08 -6.89
N GLU A 347 28.67 12.13 -6.04
CA GLU A 347 30.04 11.87 -5.57
C GLU A 347 30.78 10.77 -6.36
N ILE A 348 30.07 9.93 -7.12
CA ILE A 348 30.63 8.89 -8.01
C ILE A 348 30.81 9.45 -9.43
#